data_AF-A0ABD0PJR7-F1
#
_entry.id   AF-A0ABD0PJR7-F1
#
_cell.length_a   1.000
_cell.length_b   1.000
_cell.length_c   1.000
_cell.angle_alpha   90.00
_cell.angle_beta   90.00
_cell.angle_gamma   90.00
#
_symmetry.space_group_name_H-M   'P 1'
#
loop_
_entity.id
_entity.type
_entity.pdbx_description
1 polymer ?
#
loop_
_entity_poly.entity_id
_entity_poly.type
_entity_poly.pdbx_seq_one_letter_code
_entity_poly.pdbx_strand_id
1 'polypeptide(L)' 'MSVDGPRTSVFTFQSAVHSHHVLRSLEDLRQKELLCDVTVEVERRSFRAHSSVLASCSNYFYTRLTNHNRPNLTIRLPDE' A
#
# COMPACT_ATOMS: atom_id res chain seq x y z
N MET A 1 39.22 15.04 -33.92
CA MET A 1 39.57 15.39 -32.53
C MET A 1 38.42 16.23 -32.00
N SER A 2 37.58 15.88 -31.03
CA SER A 2 37.50 14.75 -30.10
C SER A 2 36.02 14.61 -29.70
N VAL A 3 35.54 13.38 -29.54
CA VAL A 3 34.19 13.08 -29.02
C VAL A 3 34.30 12.77 -27.53
N ASP A 4 34.47 13.79 -26.68
CA ASP A 4 34.44 13.61 -25.23
C ASP A 4 33.43 14.56 -24.60
N GLY A 5 32.17 14.11 -24.58
CA GLY A 5 31.20 14.52 -23.57
C GLY A 5 31.34 13.60 -22.36
N PRO A 6 31.10 14.07 -21.11
CA PRO A 6 31.33 13.27 -19.92
C PRO A 6 30.46 12.01 -19.95
N ARG A 7 31.10 10.85 -20.03
CA ARG A 7 30.43 9.55 -19.96
C ARG A 7 29.99 9.29 -18.52
N THR A 8 28.81 9.78 -18.15
CA THR A 8 28.14 9.36 -16.93
C THR A 8 27.63 7.94 -17.13
N SER A 9 28.40 6.96 -16.64
CA SER A 9 27.91 5.59 -16.53
C SER A 9 26.79 5.54 -15.48
N VAL A 10 25.56 5.32 -15.92
CA VAL A 10 24.39 5.15 -15.05
C VAL A 10 24.34 3.69 -14.60
N PHE A 11 24.28 3.47 -13.29
CA PHE A 11 24.10 2.15 -12.69
C PHE A 11 22.66 2.03 -12.16
N THR A 12 22.01 0.91 -12.47
CA THR A 12 20.68 0.56 -11.97
C THR A 12 20.78 -0.70 -11.12
N PHE A 13 20.22 -0.66 -9.91
CA PHE A 13 20.12 -1.81 -9.02
C PHE A 13 18.66 -2.22 -8.87
N GLN A 14 18.37 -3.51 -9.03
CA GLN A 14 17.06 -4.09 -8.81
C GLN A 14 17.19 -5.30 -7.90
N SER A 15 16.42 -5.31 -6.81
CA SER A 15 16.34 -6.46 -5.91
C SER A 15 15.11 -7.29 -6.22
N ALA A 16 15.32 -8.58 -6.49
CA ALA A 16 14.23 -9.53 -6.77
C ALA A 16 13.32 -9.80 -5.55
N VAL A 17 13.82 -9.57 -4.33
CA VAL A 17 13.09 -9.89 -3.08
C VAL A 17 12.45 -8.67 -2.41
N HIS A 18 12.70 -7.47 -2.92
CA HIS A 18 12.32 -6.22 -2.25
C HIS A 18 10.80 -6.10 -2.07
N SER A 19 10.01 -6.36 -3.11
CA SER A 19 8.55 -6.27 -3.04
C SER A 19 7.96 -7.24 -2.01
N HIS A 20 8.49 -8.47 -1.95
CA HIS A 20 8.09 -9.45 -0.94
C HIS A 20 8.42 -8.98 0.48
N HIS A 21 9.62 -8.44 0.71
CA HIS A 21 10.00 -7.90 2.01
C HIS A 21 9.10 -6.74 2.43
N VAL A 22 8.79 -5.81 1.52
CA VAL A 22 7.88 -4.69 1.79
C VAL A 22 6.50 -5.19 2.20
N LEU A 23 5.92 -6.13 1.45
CA LEU A 23 4.60 -6.70 1.79
C LEU A 23 4.60 -7.43 3.14
N ARG A 24 5.67 -8.16 3.45
CA ARG A 24 5.82 -8.82 4.76
C ARG A 24 5.89 -7.80 5.90
N SER A 25 6.67 -6.73 5.73
CA SER A 25 6.73 -5.66 6.72
C SER A 25 5.39 -4.94 6.90
N LEU A 26 4.61 -4.74 5.83
CA LEU A 26 3.27 -4.17 5.91
C LEU A 26 2.29 -5.10 6.65
N GLU A 27 2.41 -6.41 6.49
CA GLU A 27 1.63 -7.37 7.27
C GLU A 27 2.00 -7.34 8.76
N ASP A 28 3.30 -7.28 9.10
CA ASP A 28 3.76 -7.16 10.48
C ASP A 28 3.25 -5.86 11.14
N LEU A 29 3.23 -4.75 10.38
CA LEU A 29 2.64 -3.48 10.82
C LEU A 29 1.14 -3.61 11.06
N ARG A 30 0.43 -4.30 10.15
CA ARG A 30 -1.02 -4.56 10.27
C ARG A 30 -1.35 -5.37 11.52
N GLN A 31 -0.58 -6.43 11.80
CA GLN A 31 -0.77 -7.27 12.98
C GLN A 31 -0.54 -6.52 14.31
N LYS A 32 0.36 -5.52 14.30
CA LYS A 32 0.64 -4.65 15.45
C LYS A 32 -0.24 -3.40 15.47
N GLU A 33 -1.14 -3.26 14.50
CA GLU A 33 -1.98 -2.07 14.27
C GLU A 33 -1.20 -0.75 14.12
N LEU A 34 0.06 -0.83 13.69
CA LEU A 34 0.92 0.32 13.45
C LEU A 34 0.74 0.85 12.03
N LEU A 35 0.74 2.17 11.87
CA LEU A 35 0.62 2.87 10.57
C LEU A 35 -0.64 2.50 9.75
N CYS A 36 -1.59 1.77 10.34
CA CYS A 36 -2.89 1.53 9.75
C CYS A 36 -3.72 2.81 9.80
N ASP A 37 -4.36 3.17 8.69
CA ASP A 37 -5.10 4.42 8.48
C ASP A 37 -6.58 4.18 8.14
N VAL A 38 -6.98 2.91 7.94
CA VAL A 38 -8.34 2.49 7.64
C VAL A 38 -8.75 1.30 8.52
N THR A 39 -10.02 1.27 8.92
CA THR A 39 -10.67 0.12 9.55
C THR A 39 -11.69 -0.46 8.58
N VAL A 40 -11.63 -1.76 8.30
CA VAL A 40 -12.67 -2.46 7.53
C VAL A 40 -13.55 -3.22 8.51
N GLU A 41 -14.85 -2.95 8.46
CA GLU A 41 -15.87 -3.66 9.23
C GLU A 41 -16.61 -4.62 8.31
N VAL A 42 -16.64 -5.89 8.70
CA VAL A 42 -17.38 -6.96 8.01
C VAL A 42 -18.18 -7.68 9.06
N GLU A 43 -19.51 -7.72 8.89
CA GLU A 43 -20.46 -8.20 9.89
C GLU A 43 -20.24 -7.49 11.26
N ARG A 44 -19.61 -8.19 12.21
CA ARG A 44 -19.31 -7.72 13.58
C ARG A 44 -17.82 -7.72 13.91
N ARG A 45 -16.96 -7.82 12.90
CA ARG A 45 -15.50 -7.84 13.06
C ARG A 45 -14.88 -6.60 12.43
N SER A 46 -13.87 -6.07 13.09
CA SER A 46 -13.11 -4.90 12.64
C SER A 46 -11.67 -5.31 12.33
N PHE A 47 -11.15 -4.83 11.21
CA PHE A 47 -9.80 -5.11 10.72
C PHE A 47 -9.07 -3.81 10.44
N ARG A 48 -7.97 -3.56 11.16
CA ARG A 48 -7.04 -2.47 10.85
C ARG A 48 -6.24 -2.83 9.61
N ALA A 49 -6.08 -1.87 8.69
CA ALA A 49 -5.38 -2.06 7.43
C ALA A 49 -4.75 -0.76 6.90
N HIS A 50 -4.03 -0.88 5.79
CA HIS A 50 -3.45 0.24 5.05
C HIS A 50 -4.30 0.54 3.82
N SER A 51 -4.79 1.77 3.71
CA SER A 51 -5.65 2.24 2.61
C SER A 51 -4.97 2.04 1.26
N SER A 52 -3.69 2.37 1.16
CA SER A 52 -2.88 2.24 -0.05
C SER A 52 -2.80 0.80 -0.57
N VAL A 53 -2.68 -0.17 0.35
CA VAL A 53 -2.62 -1.60 0.01
C VAL A 53 -4.00 -2.09 -0.44
N LEU A 54 -5.07 -1.71 0.26
CA LEU A 54 -6.43 -2.08 -0.15
C LEU A 54 -6.80 -1.49 -1.51
N ALA A 55 -6.46 -0.22 -1.74
CA ALA A 55 -6.73 0.48 -3.00
C ALA A 55 -5.92 -0.09 -4.18
N SER A 56 -4.71 -0.60 -3.96
CA SER A 56 -3.89 -1.16 -5.04
C SER A 56 -4.35 -2.56 -5.48
N CYS A 57 -5.01 -3.32 -4.59
CA CYS A 57 -5.41 -4.70 -4.85
C CYS A 57 -6.92 -4.89 -5.10
N SER A 58 -7.75 -3.85 -4.95
CA SER A 58 -9.21 -3.97 -5.10
C SER A 58 -9.85 -2.69 -5.65
N ASN A 59 -10.55 -2.81 -6.79
CA ASN A 59 -11.26 -1.68 -7.39
C ASN A 59 -12.35 -1.10 -6.46
N TYR A 60 -13.04 -1.95 -5.69
CA TYR A 60 -14.02 -1.51 -4.71
C TYR A 60 -13.40 -0.59 -3.65
N PHE A 61 -12.29 -1.03 -3.05
CA PHE A 61 -11.59 -0.23 -2.06
C PHE A 61 -10.96 1.00 -2.69
N TYR A 62 -10.39 0.91 -3.89
CA TYR A 62 -9.87 2.05 -4.64
C TYR A 62 -10.92 3.15 -4.76
N THR A 63 -12.07 2.87 -5.38
CA THR A 63 -13.13 3.87 -5.58
C THR A 63 -13.62 4.45 -4.25
N ARG A 64 -13.77 3.62 -3.21
CA ARG A 64 -14.29 4.07 -1.92
C ARG A 64 -13.27 4.93 -1.16
N LEU A 65 -11.99 4.60 -1.23
CA LEU A 65 -10.91 5.30 -0.54
C LEU A 65 -10.52 6.60 -1.24
N THR A 66 -10.47 6.63 -2.58
CA THR A 66 -10.15 7.86 -3.31
C THR A 66 -11.23 8.93 -3.19
N ASN A 67 -12.47 8.54 -2.95
CA ASN A 67 -13.60 9.46 -2.76
C ASN A 67 -13.73 10.00 -1.33
N HIS A 68 -12.99 9.45 -0.36
CA HIS A 68 -13.07 9.82 1.05
C HIS A 68 -11.70 10.21 1.62
N ASN A 69 -11.42 11.51 1.68
CA ASN A 69 -10.22 12.04 2.33
C ASN A 69 -10.47 12.33 3.82
N ARG A 70 -10.70 11.28 4.63
CA ARG A 70 -10.84 11.42 6.10
C ARG A 70 -9.79 10.56 6.80
N PRO A 71 -9.07 11.09 7.80
CA PRO A 71 -8.19 10.27 8.63
C PRO A 71 -9.03 9.27 9.43
N ASN A 72 -8.53 8.03 9.58
CA ASN A 72 -9.20 6.92 10.29
C ASN A 72 -10.57 6.55 9.70
N LEU A 73 -10.62 6.36 8.38
CA LEU A 73 -11.86 5.95 7.70
C LEU A 73 -12.28 4.55 8.15
N THR A 74 -13.56 4.37 8.48
CA THR A 74 -14.19 3.06 8.65
C THR A 74 -15.00 2.70 7.41
N ILE A 75 -14.64 1.61 6.73
CA ILE A 75 -15.37 1.06 5.60
C ILE A 75 -16.18 -0.14 6.06
N ARG A 76 -17.50 -0.06 5.92
CA ARG A 76 -18.42 -1.19 6.15
C ARG A 76 -18.65 -1.94 4.84
N LEU A 77 -18.33 -3.22 4.84
CA LEU A 77 -18.70 -4.13 3.75
C LEU A 77 -20.16 -4.57 3.95
N PRO A 78 -20.91 -4.77 2.85
CA PRO A 78 -22.27 -5.32 2.95
C PRO A 78 -22.26 -6.74 3.51
N ASP A 79 -23.32 -7.11 4.22
CA ASP A 79 -23.60 -8.50 4.58
C ASP A 79 -23.98 -9.27 3.30
N GLU A 80 -23.60 -10.55 3.21
CA GLU A 80 -23.88 -11.42 2.06
C GLU A 80 -25.32 -11.96 2.06
#